data_AF-A0A3D3PCH3-F1
#
_entry.id   AF-A0A3D3PCH3-F1
#
_cell.length_a   1.000
_cell.length_b   1.000
_cell.length_c   1.000
_cell.angle_alpha   90.00
_cell.angle_beta   90.00
_cell.angle_gamma   90.00
#
_symmetry.space_group_name_H-M   'P 1'
#
loop_
_entity.id
_entity.type
_entity.pdbx_description
1 polymer ?
#
loop_
_entity_poly.entity_id
_entity_poly.type
_entity_poly.pdbx_seq_one_letter_code
_entity_poly.pdbx_strand_id
1 'polypeptide(L)'
;FELKRRKDALMREIEVLDKSLRQTSDNKRLSQKQINELNTKIRLRQQKINTVNSEIKLLDNQISDNTNTIRSLQSQLNKLKKEYAGMVLFAFRNQSAHSKLMFVFASTDFNQAYKRLKYLQQFSEYRKKQARYIEGTQKDLGVKIVELDHNKQDKSTLLHAQEKEKQLQVKEKVTQSKVLSTLTKQERQYRQELSQKQTDAARLNRAIES
;
A
#
# COMPACT_ATOMS: atom_id res chain seq x y z
N PHE A 1 62.60 -22.70 38.15
CA PHE A 1 62.54 -21.40 37.44
C PHE A 1 61.57 -21.40 36.25
N GLU A 2 61.48 -22.48 35.48
CA GLU A 2 60.61 -22.58 34.30
C GLU A 2 59.10 -22.50 34.61
N LEU A 3 58.63 -23.21 35.64
CA LEU A 3 57.23 -23.17 36.09
C LEU A 3 56.78 -21.76 36.54
N LYS A 4 57.70 -20.98 37.12
CA LYS A 4 57.45 -19.60 37.56
C LYS A 4 57.27 -18.65 36.37
N ARG A 5 58.12 -18.76 35.34
CA ARG A 5 57.95 -18.03 34.06
C ARG A 5 56.66 -18.41 33.34
N ARG A 6 56.28 -19.68 33.37
CA ARG A 6 55.03 -20.18 32.76
C ARG A 6 53.79 -19.65 33.48
N LYS A 7 53.85 -19.53 34.81
CA LYS A 7 52.83 -18.85 35.63
C LYS A 7 52.69 -17.38 35.25
N ASP A 8 53.81 -16.65 35.15
CA ASP A 8 53.79 -15.22 34.81
C ASP A 8 53.30 -14.94 33.39
N ALA A 9 53.55 -15.85 32.43
CA ALA A 9 52.97 -15.77 31.09
C ALA A 9 51.45 -16.03 31.11
N LEU A 10 51.01 -17.07 31.84
CA LEU A 10 49.59 -17.42 31.95
C LEU A 10 48.76 -16.34 32.64
N MET A 11 49.30 -15.68 33.67
CA MET A 11 48.64 -14.56 34.35
C MET A 11 48.46 -13.35 33.43
N ARG A 12 49.46 -13.05 32.58
CA ARG A 12 49.35 -11.99 31.56
C ARG A 12 48.29 -12.32 30.52
N GLU A 13 48.19 -13.57 30.07
CA GLU A 13 47.13 -14.00 29.16
C GLU A 13 45.73 -13.87 29.78
N ILE A 14 45.57 -14.23 31.06
CA ILE A 14 44.31 -14.04 31.81
C ILE A 14 43.93 -12.57 31.90
N GLU A 15 44.89 -11.68 32.18
CA GLU A 15 44.64 -10.24 32.28
C GLU A 15 44.20 -9.63 30.94
N VAL A 16 44.84 -10.04 29.84
CA VAL A 16 44.45 -9.65 28.48
C VAL A 16 43.05 -10.16 28.13
N LEU A 17 42.72 -11.41 28.49
CA LEU A 17 41.40 -11.99 28.28
C LEU A 17 40.31 -11.28 29.12
N ASP A 18 40.59 -10.97 30.39
CA ASP A 18 39.64 -10.27 31.26
C ASP A 18 39.40 -8.84 30.77
N LYS A 19 40.45 -8.13 30.32
CA LYS A 19 40.31 -6.83 29.67
C LYS A 19 39.46 -6.92 28.39
N SER A 20 39.71 -7.93 27.56
CA SER A 20 38.96 -8.16 26.31
C SER A 20 37.50 -8.52 26.59
N LEU A 21 37.22 -9.29 27.64
CA LEU A 21 35.87 -9.65 28.09
C LEU A 21 35.12 -8.42 28.62
N ARG A 22 35.75 -7.61 29.46
CA ARG A 22 35.17 -6.35 29.97
C ARG A 22 34.84 -5.40 28.83
N GLN A 23 35.78 -5.20 27.90
CA GLN A 23 35.56 -4.36 26.72
C GLN A 23 34.42 -4.90 25.82
N THR A 24 34.33 -6.22 25.64
CA THR A 24 33.25 -6.86 24.88
C THR A 24 31.89 -6.72 25.59
N SER A 25 31.87 -6.82 26.92
CA SER A 25 30.66 -6.61 27.74
C SER A 25 30.18 -5.16 27.70
N ASP A 26 31.09 -4.19 27.77
CA ASP A 26 30.78 -2.77 27.64
C ASP A 26 30.27 -2.43 26.23
N ASN A 27 30.91 -2.97 25.19
CA ASN A 27 30.44 -2.87 23.80
C ASN A 27 29.05 -3.48 23.64
N LYS A 28 28.79 -4.64 24.26
CA LYS A 28 27.46 -5.26 24.26
C LYS A 28 26.41 -4.38 24.95
N ARG A 29 26.75 -3.69 26.04
CA ARG A 29 25.85 -2.73 26.71
C ARG A 29 25.54 -1.52 25.82
N LEU A 30 26.55 -0.95 25.15
CA LEU A 30 26.35 0.13 24.16
C LEU A 30 25.50 -0.36 22.98
N SER A 31 25.80 -1.55 22.47
CA SER A 31 25.01 -2.20 21.42
C SER A 31 23.60 -2.55 21.87
N GLN A 32 23.34 -2.80 23.15
CA GLN A 32 21.98 -3.02 23.66
C GLN A 32 21.13 -1.75 23.52
N LYS A 33 21.70 -0.57 23.81
CA LYS A 33 21.02 0.71 23.59
C LYS A 33 20.71 0.91 22.09
N GLN A 34 21.71 0.68 21.23
CA GLN A 34 21.53 0.75 19.77
C GLN A 34 20.51 -0.27 19.24
N ILE A 35 20.46 -1.48 19.82
CA ILE A 35 19.45 -2.50 19.50
C ILE A 35 18.06 -2.07 19.94
N ASN A 36 17.91 -1.41 21.08
CA ASN A 36 16.61 -0.89 21.54
C ASN A 36 16.10 0.23 20.63
N GLU A 37 16.99 1.13 20.20
CA GLU A 37 16.69 2.16 19.19
C GLU A 37 16.30 1.54 17.85
N LEU A 38 17.06 0.53 17.39
CA LEU A 38 16.78 -0.21 16.16
C LEU A 38 15.44 -0.98 16.24
N ASN A 39 15.13 -1.60 17.38
CA ASN A 39 13.84 -2.24 17.65
C ASN A 39 12.68 -1.24 17.56
N THR A 40 12.87 -0.06 18.14
CA THR A 40 11.89 1.02 18.07
C THR A 40 11.67 1.43 16.62
N LYS A 41 12.75 1.58 15.84
CA LYS A 41 12.69 1.89 14.41
C LYS A 41 11.96 0.80 13.60
N ILE A 42 12.28 -0.47 13.83
CA ILE A 42 11.63 -1.62 13.17
C ILE A 42 10.14 -1.65 13.49
N ARG A 43 9.75 -1.40 14.74
CA ARG A 43 8.34 -1.32 15.18
C ARG A 43 7.60 -0.17 14.51
N LEU A 44 8.18 1.02 14.48
CA LEU A 44 7.60 2.19 13.81
C LEU A 44 7.44 1.94 12.30
N ARG A 45 8.42 1.30 11.66
CA ARG A 45 8.29 0.88 10.25
C ARG A 45 7.19 -0.14 10.05
N GLN A 46 7.05 -1.12 10.95
CA GLN A 46 5.95 -2.09 10.87
C GLN A 46 4.59 -1.40 10.98
N GLN A 47 4.45 -0.44 11.89
CA GLN A 47 3.23 0.36 12.02
C GLN A 47 2.95 1.14 10.73
N LYS A 48 3.96 1.80 10.14
CA LYS A 48 3.84 2.49 8.86
C LYS A 48 3.39 1.55 7.73
N ILE A 49 4.00 0.36 7.62
CA ILE A 49 3.61 -0.67 6.64
C ILE A 49 2.14 -1.09 6.84
N ASN A 50 1.70 -1.25 8.09
CA ASN A 50 0.32 -1.62 8.40
C ASN A 50 -0.67 -0.51 8.02
N THR A 51 -0.34 0.76 8.28
CA THR A 51 -1.14 1.91 7.86
C THR A 51 -1.26 1.96 6.33
N VAL A 52 -0.14 1.85 5.61
CA VAL A 52 -0.15 1.83 4.14
C VAL A 52 -0.95 0.64 3.59
N ASN A 53 -0.89 -0.53 4.23
CA ASN A 53 -1.74 -1.67 3.86
C ASN A 53 -3.24 -1.35 4.00
N SER A 54 -3.64 -0.67 5.07
CA SER A 54 -5.02 -0.26 5.27
C SER A 54 -5.47 0.75 4.22
N GLU A 55 -4.62 1.73 3.90
CA GLU A 55 -4.88 2.70 2.82
C GLU A 55 -5.03 2.02 1.45
N ILE A 56 -4.15 1.07 1.12
CA ILE A 56 -4.26 0.28 -0.12
C ILE A 56 -5.59 -0.49 -0.18
N LYS A 57 -6.02 -1.10 0.93
CA LYS A 57 -7.30 -1.82 0.99
C LYS A 57 -8.50 -0.88 0.80
N LEU A 58 -8.44 0.33 1.36
CA LEU A 58 -9.48 1.34 1.17
C LEU A 58 -9.55 1.76 -0.30
N LEU A 59 -8.40 2.03 -0.93
CA LEU A 59 -8.32 2.33 -2.36
C LEU A 59 -8.82 1.17 -3.22
N ASP A 60 -8.55 -0.08 -2.85
CA ASP A 60 -9.07 -1.25 -3.56
C ASP A 60 -10.60 -1.31 -3.57
N ASN A 61 -11.22 -1.04 -2.43
CA ASN A 61 -12.68 -0.95 -2.34
C ASN A 61 -13.21 0.20 -3.20
N GLN A 62 -12.62 1.38 -3.12
CA GLN A 62 -13.00 2.54 -3.93
C GLN A 62 -12.84 2.29 -5.43
N ILE A 63 -11.76 1.63 -5.85
CA ILE A 63 -11.51 1.23 -7.24
C ILE A 63 -12.59 0.26 -7.71
N SER A 64 -12.93 -0.74 -6.89
CA SER A 64 -13.99 -1.71 -7.19
C SER A 64 -15.34 -1.03 -7.37
N ASP A 65 -15.71 -0.17 -6.42
CA ASP A 65 -16.97 0.57 -6.42
C ASP A 65 -17.06 1.50 -7.64
N ASN A 66 -16.03 2.33 -7.87
CA ASN A 66 -15.98 3.22 -9.03
C ASN A 66 -16.01 2.46 -10.35
N THR A 67 -15.36 1.29 -10.45
CA THR A 67 -15.42 0.44 -11.64
C THR A 67 -16.84 -0.06 -11.90
N ASN A 68 -17.56 -0.47 -10.86
CA ASN A 68 -18.95 -0.91 -10.99
C ASN A 68 -19.88 0.26 -11.37
N THR A 69 -19.69 1.43 -10.77
CA THR A 69 -20.43 2.65 -11.13
C THR A 69 -20.18 3.03 -12.59
N ILE A 70 -18.93 3.00 -13.06
CA ILE A 70 -18.58 3.27 -14.46
C ILE A 70 -19.31 2.31 -15.40
N ARG A 71 -19.30 1.00 -15.12
CA ARG A 71 -20.03 0.01 -15.94
C ARG A 71 -21.52 0.30 -15.98
N SER A 72 -22.11 0.66 -14.85
CA SER A 72 -23.53 1.03 -14.75
C SER A 72 -23.84 2.28 -15.59
N LEU A 73 -23.06 3.36 -15.43
CA LEU A 73 -23.21 4.60 -16.19
C LEU A 73 -23.00 4.38 -17.70
N GLN A 74 -22.05 3.54 -18.11
CA GLN A 74 -21.85 3.16 -19.51
C GLN A 74 -23.07 2.42 -20.08
N SER A 75 -23.62 1.47 -19.33
CA SER A 75 -24.83 0.74 -19.74
C SER A 75 -26.03 1.68 -19.88
N GLN A 76 -26.24 2.56 -18.88
CA GLN A 76 -27.28 3.57 -18.91
C GLN A 76 -27.11 4.52 -20.10
N LEU A 77 -25.91 5.04 -20.32
CA LEU A 77 -25.59 5.92 -21.43
C LEU A 77 -25.87 5.27 -22.79
N ASN A 78 -25.50 3.99 -22.94
CA ASN A 78 -25.78 3.24 -24.17
C ASN A 78 -27.28 3.07 -24.41
N LYS A 79 -28.06 2.78 -23.36
CA LYS A 79 -29.52 2.71 -23.44
C LYS A 79 -30.12 4.06 -23.83
N LEU A 80 -29.74 5.15 -23.16
CA LEU A 80 -30.21 6.50 -23.46
C LEU A 80 -29.89 6.91 -24.91
N LYS A 81 -28.65 6.64 -25.37
CA LYS A 81 -28.24 6.90 -26.76
C LYS A 81 -29.07 6.11 -27.77
N LYS A 82 -29.35 4.83 -27.50
CA LYS A 82 -30.16 3.98 -28.37
C LYS A 82 -31.61 4.49 -28.48
N GLU A 83 -32.22 4.83 -27.35
CA GLU A 83 -33.56 5.41 -27.30
C GLU A 83 -33.62 6.75 -28.03
N TYR A 84 -32.65 7.63 -27.79
CA TYR A 84 -32.55 8.93 -28.43
C TYR A 84 -32.34 8.82 -29.95
N ALA A 85 -31.49 7.89 -30.41
CA ALA A 85 -31.31 7.63 -31.83
C ALA A 85 -32.62 7.23 -32.51
N GLY A 86 -33.46 6.41 -31.85
CA GLY A 86 -34.80 6.08 -32.33
C GLY A 86 -35.70 7.30 -32.47
N MET A 87 -35.69 8.21 -31.48
CA MET A 87 -36.44 9.46 -31.54
C MET A 87 -35.96 10.41 -32.65
N VAL A 88 -34.65 10.47 -32.87
CA VAL A 88 -34.05 11.27 -33.95
C VAL A 88 -34.42 10.72 -35.32
N LEU A 89 -34.31 9.40 -35.52
CA LEU A 89 -34.70 8.75 -36.77
C LEU A 89 -36.20 8.94 -37.07
N PHE A 90 -37.05 8.80 -36.04
CA PHE A 90 -38.49 9.08 -36.18
C PHE A 90 -38.73 10.54 -36.55
N ALA A 91 -38.06 11.48 -35.88
CA ALA A 91 -38.19 12.91 -36.17
C ALA A 91 -37.73 13.26 -37.59
N PHE A 92 -36.66 12.63 -38.07
CA PHE A 92 -36.12 12.80 -39.42
C PHE A 92 -37.09 12.28 -40.49
N ARG A 93 -37.63 11.07 -40.29
CA ARG A 93 -38.64 10.48 -41.21
C ARG A 93 -39.93 11.31 -41.30
N ASN A 94 -40.27 12.05 -40.24
CA ASN A 94 -41.46 12.88 -40.14
C ASN A 94 -41.12 14.39 -40.14
N GLN A 95 -40.02 14.78 -40.78
CA GLN A 95 -39.44 16.13 -40.63
C GLN A 95 -40.12 17.21 -41.47
N SER A 96 -40.77 16.87 -42.59
CA SER A 96 -41.34 17.88 -43.48
C SER A 96 -42.45 18.66 -42.75
N ALA A 97 -42.40 19.99 -42.85
CA ALA A 97 -43.43 20.86 -42.26
C ALA A 97 -44.83 20.49 -42.79
N HIS A 98 -44.88 20.06 -44.06
CA HIS A 98 -46.07 19.51 -44.69
C HIS A 98 -46.54 18.21 -44.00
N SER A 99 -45.66 17.24 -43.72
CA SER A 99 -46.01 16.00 -43.00
C SER A 99 -46.56 16.26 -41.59
N LYS A 100 -45.97 17.20 -40.84
CA LYS A 100 -46.45 17.56 -39.49
C LYS A 100 -47.79 18.28 -39.51
N LEU A 101 -47.96 19.23 -40.43
CA LEU A 101 -49.23 19.93 -40.62
C LEU A 101 -50.31 18.95 -41.11
N MET A 102 -50.00 18.09 -42.09
CA MET A 102 -50.91 17.05 -42.58
C MET A 102 -51.29 16.07 -41.47
N PHE A 103 -50.36 15.67 -40.59
CA PHE A 103 -50.68 14.85 -39.43
C PHE A 103 -51.69 15.50 -38.48
N VAL A 104 -51.60 16.81 -38.25
CA VAL A 104 -52.56 17.55 -37.42
C VAL A 104 -53.87 17.81 -38.18
N PHE A 105 -53.82 18.07 -39.48
CA PHE A 105 -54.99 18.38 -40.32
C PHE A 105 -55.78 17.15 -40.79
N ALA A 106 -55.18 15.97 -40.85
CA ALA A 106 -55.86 14.68 -41.09
C ALA A 106 -56.66 14.20 -39.87
N SER A 107 -57.14 15.14 -39.05
CA SER A 107 -57.91 14.85 -37.85
C SER A 107 -59.40 14.91 -38.15
N THR A 108 -60.16 13.97 -37.59
CA THR A 108 -61.62 13.86 -37.75
C THR A 108 -62.38 15.02 -37.09
N ASP A 109 -61.77 15.64 -36.07
CA ASP A 109 -62.35 16.73 -35.30
C ASP A 109 -61.27 17.58 -34.61
N PHE A 110 -61.67 18.73 -34.09
CA PHE A 110 -60.78 19.68 -33.42
C PHE A 110 -60.10 19.10 -32.17
N ASN A 111 -60.80 18.26 -31.40
CA ASN A 111 -60.24 17.63 -30.20
C ASN A 111 -59.10 16.67 -30.56
N GLN A 112 -59.25 15.92 -31.65
CA GLN A 112 -58.21 15.04 -32.17
C GLN A 112 -56.99 15.84 -32.67
N ALA A 113 -57.21 16.95 -33.40
CA ALA A 113 -56.13 17.82 -33.87
C ALA A 113 -55.34 18.43 -32.69
N TYR A 114 -56.06 18.91 -31.65
CA TYR A 114 -55.46 19.43 -30.43
C TYR A 114 -54.62 18.38 -29.69
N LYS A 115 -55.12 17.15 -29.55
CA LYS A 115 -54.35 16.03 -28.95
C LYS A 115 -53.07 15.73 -29.74
N ARG A 116 -53.13 15.69 -31.07
CA ARG A 116 -51.96 15.46 -31.94
C ARG A 116 -50.92 16.60 -31.83
N LEU A 117 -51.37 17.85 -31.75
CA LEU A 117 -50.49 19.00 -31.52
C LEU A 117 -49.79 18.92 -30.15
N LYS A 118 -50.55 18.60 -29.09
CA LYS A 118 -49.98 18.39 -27.75
C LYS A 118 -48.98 17.23 -27.71
N TYR A 119 -49.26 16.15 -28.42
CA TYR A 119 -48.33 15.02 -28.55
C TYR A 119 -47.00 15.44 -29.21
N LEU A 120 -47.04 16.19 -30.31
CA LEU A 120 -45.83 16.70 -30.97
C LEU A 120 -45.01 17.62 -30.06
N GLN A 121 -45.67 18.48 -29.28
CA GLN A 121 -45.01 19.32 -28.28
C GLN A 121 -44.32 18.46 -27.20
N GLN A 122 -45.04 17.51 -26.60
CA GLN A 122 -44.50 16.60 -25.59
C GLN A 122 -43.32 15.77 -26.12
N PHE A 123 -43.40 15.29 -27.36
CA PHE A 123 -42.32 14.54 -28.00
C PHE A 123 -41.05 15.39 -28.17
N SER A 124 -41.19 16.64 -28.62
CA SER A 124 -40.07 17.56 -28.76
C SER A 124 -39.40 17.86 -27.41
N GLU A 125 -40.19 18.11 -26.37
CA GLU A 125 -39.68 18.36 -25.02
C GLU A 125 -39.03 17.12 -24.40
N TYR A 126 -39.61 15.94 -24.59
CA TYR A 126 -39.03 14.67 -24.15
C TYR A 126 -37.68 14.40 -24.83
N ARG A 127 -37.55 14.65 -26.14
CA ARG A 127 -36.27 14.53 -26.86
C ARG A 127 -35.21 15.48 -26.28
N LYS A 128 -35.54 16.76 -26.05
CA LYS A 128 -34.61 17.72 -25.42
C LYS A 128 -34.19 17.26 -24.01
N LYS A 129 -35.14 16.73 -23.23
CA LYS A 129 -34.87 16.18 -21.90
C LYS A 129 -33.92 14.98 -21.97
N GLN A 130 -34.12 14.08 -22.92
CA GLN A 130 -33.23 12.94 -23.16
C GLN A 130 -31.82 13.36 -23.58
N ALA A 131 -31.68 14.36 -24.45
CA ALA A 131 -30.37 14.91 -24.80
C ALA A 131 -29.62 15.42 -23.55
N ARG A 132 -30.30 16.20 -22.69
CA ARG A 132 -29.73 16.67 -21.43
C ARG A 132 -29.35 15.53 -20.48
N TYR A 133 -30.13 14.46 -20.42
CA TYR A 133 -29.76 13.28 -19.63
C TYR A 133 -28.51 12.58 -20.17
N ILE A 134 -28.40 12.42 -21.50
CA ILE A 134 -27.21 11.85 -22.14
C ILE A 134 -25.96 12.68 -21.79
N GLU A 135 -26.04 14.01 -21.92
CA GLU A 135 -24.94 14.92 -21.59
C GLU A 135 -24.56 14.83 -20.11
N GLY A 136 -25.55 14.81 -19.21
CA GLY A 136 -25.34 14.63 -17.77
C GLY A 136 -24.63 13.31 -17.45
N THR A 137 -25.15 12.18 -17.96
CA THR A 137 -24.55 10.86 -17.74
C THR A 137 -23.14 10.77 -18.34
N GLN A 138 -22.88 11.40 -19.48
CA GLN A 138 -21.53 11.49 -20.05
C GLN A 138 -20.56 12.23 -19.14
N LYS A 139 -21.00 13.36 -18.58
CA LYS A 139 -20.20 14.14 -17.64
C LYS A 139 -19.89 13.34 -16.38
N ASP A 140 -20.89 12.71 -15.78
CA ASP A 140 -20.74 11.88 -14.57
C ASP A 140 -19.79 10.70 -14.82
N LEU A 141 -19.94 10.05 -15.97
CA LEU A 141 -19.03 8.98 -16.41
C LEU A 141 -17.59 9.49 -16.54
N GLY A 142 -17.39 10.65 -17.16
CA GLY A 142 -16.07 11.26 -17.31
C GLY A 142 -15.41 11.57 -15.96
N VAL A 143 -16.16 12.17 -15.02
CA VAL A 143 -15.68 12.44 -13.66
C VAL A 143 -15.27 11.14 -12.97
N LYS A 144 -16.09 10.09 -13.05
CA LYS A 144 -15.78 8.80 -12.42
C LYS A 144 -14.57 8.10 -13.02
N ILE A 145 -14.33 8.23 -14.33
CA ILE A 145 -13.14 7.69 -14.98
C ILE A 145 -11.88 8.40 -14.46
N VAL A 146 -11.90 9.73 -14.35
CA VAL A 146 -10.77 10.51 -13.81
C VAL A 146 -10.50 10.13 -12.36
N GLU A 147 -11.54 10.02 -11.53
CA GLU A 147 -11.41 9.57 -10.14
C GLU A 147 -10.82 8.15 -10.03
N LEU A 148 -11.25 7.22 -10.89
CA LEU A 148 -10.70 5.87 -10.94
C LEU A 148 -9.22 5.86 -11.31
N ASP A 149 -8.80 6.72 -12.25
CA ASP A 149 -7.40 6.81 -12.68
C ASP A 149 -6.51 7.35 -11.55
N HIS A 150 -6.95 8.42 -10.88
CA HIS A 150 -6.29 8.93 -9.67
C HIS A 150 -6.15 7.87 -8.58
N ASN A 151 -7.23 7.15 -8.24
CA ASN A 151 -7.17 6.10 -7.22
C ASN A 151 -6.17 4.99 -7.58
N LYS A 152 -6.06 4.62 -8.87
CA LYS A 152 -5.08 3.63 -9.33
C LYS A 152 -3.64 4.15 -9.24
N GLN A 153 -3.42 5.42 -9.59
CA GLN A 153 -2.10 6.04 -9.48
C GLN A 153 -1.65 6.16 -8.01
N ASP A 154 -2.55 6.57 -7.12
CA ASP A 154 -2.28 6.67 -5.69
C ASP A 154 -1.97 5.29 -5.10
N LYS A 155 -2.75 4.26 -5.47
CA LYS A 155 -2.50 2.88 -5.07
C LYS A 155 -1.11 2.40 -5.52
N SER A 156 -0.73 2.69 -6.76
CA SER A 156 0.59 2.33 -7.30
C SER A 156 1.72 2.99 -6.49
N THR A 157 1.56 4.27 -6.16
CA THR A 157 2.51 5.03 -5.34
C THR A 157 2.67 4.43 -3.95
N LEU A 158 1.55 4.07 -3.31
CA LEU A 158 1.56 3.43 -1.98
C LEU A 158 2.20 2.04 -2.00
N LEU A 159 1.99 1.25 -3.05
CA LEU A 159 2.64 -0.06 -3.21
C LEU A 159 4.16 0.08 -3.31
N HIS A 160 4.65 1.05 -4.10
CA HIS A 160 6.08 1.34 -4.18
C HIS A 160 6.66 1.82 -2.84
N ALA A 161 5.94 2.69 -2.13
CA ALA A 161 6.35 3.15 -0.80
C ALA A 161 6.41 1.98 0.21
N GLN A 162 5.41 1.09 0.18
CA GLN A 162 5.37 -0.10 1.03
C GLN A 162 6.57 -1.02 0.78
N GLU A 163 6.88 -1.30 -0.48
CA GLU A 163 7.98 -2.20 -0.85
C GLU A 163 9.33 -1.64 -0.36
N LYS A 164 9.54 -0.34 -0.53
CA LYS A 164 10.73 0.35 0.00
C LYS A 164 10.84 0.21 1.53
N GLU A 165 9.73 0.39 2.26
CA GLU A 165 9.73 0.23 3.72
C GLU A 165 10.00 -1.22 4.15
N LYS A 166 9.45 -2.22 3.44
CA LYS A 166 9.73 -3.65 3.69
C LYS A 166 11.21 -3.96 3.50
N GLN A 167 11.82 -3.50 2.41
CA GLN A 167 13.24 -3.72 2.14
C GLN A 167 14.12 -3.09 3.22
N LEU A 168 13.80 -1.87 3.67
CA LEU A 168 14.51 -1.22 4.76
C LEU A 168 14.35 -1.99 6.08
N GLN A 169 13.14 -2.47 6.39
CA GLN A 169 12.88 -3.26 7.58
C GLN A 169 13.68 -4.58 7.58
N VAL A 170 13.77 -5.27 6.44
CA VAL A 170 14.58 -6.50 6.30
C VAL A 170 16.05 -6.20 6.57
N LYS A 171 16.61 -5.14 5.97
CA LYS A 171 18.00 -4.72 6.22
C LYS A 171 18.24 -4.45 7.71
N GLU A 172 17.34 -3.72 8.35
CA GLU A 172 17.42 -3.41 9.79
C GLU A 172 17.38 -4.66 10.67
N LYS A 173 16.50 -5.63 10.37
CA LYS A 173 16.43 -6.93 11.07
C LYS A 173 17.71 -7.76 10.88
N VAL A 174 18.29 -7.77 9.67
CA VAL A 174 19.55 -8.46 9.40
C VAL A 174 20.70 -7.84 10.19
N THR A 175 20.82 -6.51 10.20
CA THR A 175 21.83 -5.79 10.98
C THR A 175 21.67 -6.10 12.48
N GLN A 176 20.45 -6.06 13.00
CA GLN A 176 20.15 -6.39 14.38
C GLN A 176 20.66 -7.80 14.76
N SER A 177 20.29 -8.80 13.95
CA SER A 177 20.66 -10.21 14.19
C SER A 177 22.18 -10.41 14.14
N LYS A 178 22.86 -9.76 13.18
CA LYS A 178 24.32 -9.83 13.04
C LYS A 178 25.05 -9.24 14.24
N VAL A 179 24.62 -8.07 14.73
CA VAL A 179 25.23 -7.43 15.90
C VAL A 179 25.05 -8.30 17.16
N LEU A 180 23.83 -8.78 17.39
CA LEU A 180 23.52 -9.60 18.55
C LEU A 180 24.29 -10.94 18.55
N SER A 181 24.34 -11.63 17.40
CA SER A 181 25.06 -12.90 17.27
C SER A 181 26.58 -12.74 17.43
N THR A 182 27.17 -11.70 16.83
CA THR A 182 28.63 -11.45 16.90
C THR A 182 29.09 -11.20 18.33
N LEU A 183 28.43 -10.28 19.04
CA LEU A 183 28.80 -9.92 20.42
C LEU A 183 28.55 -11.08 21.39
N THR A 184 27.46 -11.82 21.22
CA THR A 184 27.15 -12.99 22.06
C THR A 184 28.17 -14.12 21.86
N LYS A 185 28.61 -14.35 20.62
CA LYS A 185 29.63 -15.36 20.31
C LYS A 185 30.99 -14.98 20.92
N GLN A 186 31.42 -13.73 20.74
CA GLN A 186 32.69 -13.23 21.30
C GLN A 186 32.71 -13.31 22.84
N GLU A 187 31.63 -12.89 23.51
CA GLU A 187 31.53 -12.98 24.96
C GLU A 187 31.61 -14.44 25.44
N ARG A 188 30.90 -15.36 24.78
CA ARG A 188 30.94 -16.79 25.13
C ARG A 188 32.34 -17.38 24.96
N GLN A 189 33.01 -17.04 23.87
CA GLN A 189 34.37 -17.51 23.58
C GLN A 189 35.35 -17.00 24.66
N TYR A 190 35.35 -15.71 24.97
CA TYR A 190 36.24 -15.16 26.00
C TYR A 190 35.96 -15.74 27.39
N ARG A 191 34.69 -15.97 27.76
CA ARG A 191 34.34 -16.65 29.02
C ARG A 191 34.89 -18.07 29.08
N GLN A 192 34.78 -18.82 27.98
CA GLN A 192 35.26 -20.19 27.92
C GLN A 192 36.80 -20.24 27.99
N GLU A 193 37.49 -19.39 27.23
CA GLU A 193 38.95 -19.27 27.26
C GLU A 193 39.45 -18.84 28.65
N LEU A 194 38.80 -17.86 29.28
CA LEU A 194 39.14 -17.40 30.62
C LEU A 194 38.97 -18.50 31.66
N SER A 195 37.84 -19.24 31.62
CA SER A 195 37.58 -20.35 32.54
C SER A 195 38.63 -21.47 32.38
N GLN A 196 39.03 -21.79 31.15
CA GLN A 196 40.06 -22.78 30.86
C GLN A 196 41.40 -22.33 31.47
N LYS A 197 41.82 -21.09 31.19
CA LYS A 197 43.09 -20.52 31.64
C LYS A 197 43.17 -20.38 33.16
N GLN A 198 42.06 -20.02 33.82
CA GLN A 198 41.96 -20.00 35.29
C GLN A 198 42.13 -21.39 35.89
N THR A 199 41.52 -22.42 35.27
CA THR A 199 41.67 -23.81 35.71
C THR A 199 43.12 -24.29 35.55
N ASP A 200 43.76 -23.96 34.43
CA ASP A 200 45.16 -24.28 34.18
C ASP A 200 46.09 -23.56 35.17
N ALA A 201 45.80 -22.30 35.51
CA ALA A 201 46.56 -21.53 36.49
C ALA A 201 46.43 -22.11 37.89
N ALA A 202 45.23 -22.54 38.28
CA ALA A 202 45.00 -23.21 39.56
C ALA A 202 45.75 -24.55 39.64
N ARG A 203 45.79 -25.31 38.55
CA ARG A 203 46.56 -26.57 38.47
C ARG A 203 48.07 -26.33 38.56
N LEU A 204 48.57 -25.31 37.86
CA LEU A 204 49.98 -24.93 37.88
C LEU A 204 50.42 -24.44 39.27
N ASN A 205 49.58 -23.67 39.97
CA ASN A 205 49.86 -23.25 41.35
C ASN A 205 50.01 -24.44 42.29
N ARG A 206 49.09 -25.41 42.24
CA ARG A 206 49.19 -26.64 43.06
C ARG A 206 50.48 -27.41 42.78
N ALA A 207 50.93 -27.45 41.53
CA ALA A 207 52.16 -28.13 41.13
C ALA A 207 53.46 -27.35 41.48
N ILE A 208 53.35 -26.07 41.86
CA ILE A 208 54.47 -25.26 42.35
C ILE A 208 54.56 -25.32 43.89
N GLU A 209 53.41 -25.53 44.56
CA GLU A 209 53.30 -25.68 46.02
C GLU A 209 53.58 -27.10 46.51
N SER A 210 53.51 -28.11 45.62
CA SER A 210 53.93 -29.50 45.84
C SER A 210 55.43 -29.70 45.57
#